data_AF-A0A5S5ANM0-F1
#
_entry.id   AF-A0A5S5ANM0-F1
#
_cell.length_a   1.000
_cell.length_b   1.000
_cell.length_c   1.000
_cell.angle_alpha   90.00
_cell.angle_beta   90.00
_cell.angle_gamma   90.00
#
_symmetry.space_group_name_H-M   'P 1'
#
loop_
_entity.id
_entity.type
_entity.pdbx_description
1 polymer ?
#
loop_
_entity_poly.entity_id
_entity_poly.type
_entity_poly.pdbx_seq_one_letter_code
_entity_poly.pdbx_strand_id
1 'polypeptide(L)'
;MTDYKDCHDYKDCADYYDHKHGHYTYDMIEAEMMSMFDPLCMEIMPHVRMVCDRYDDPWRYPCPTREMLERWADEVMSCWSPSWYSAEVETQQFGRRRPFRSLIFALLIFELLRRRRRIFR
;
A
#
# COMPACT_ATOMS: atom_id res chain seq x y z
N MET A 1 7.50 -62.64 -16.17
CA MET A 1 6.12 -62.53 -15.67
C MET A 1 6.19 -62.73 -14.18
N THR A 2 6.33 -61.63 -13.44
CA THR A 2 6.34 -61.62 -11.98
C THR A 2 5.57 -60.38 -11.54
N ASP A 3 4.55 -60.68 -10.76
CA ASP A 3 3.49 -59.84 -10.23
C ASP A 3 4.06 -58.87 -9.20
N TYR A 4 3.81 -57.56 -9.37
CA TYR A 4 4.16 -56.54 -8.37
C TYR A 4 2.87 -55.90 -7.87
N LYS A 5 2.23 -56.58 -6.92
CA LYS A 5 1.40 -55.96 -5.90
C LYS A 5 2.28 -55.75 -4.67
N ASP A 6 2.55 -54.51 -4.29
CA ASP A 6 2.10 -54.02 -2.99
C ASP A 6 2.29 -52.51 -2.90
N CYS A 7 1.19 -51.82 -2.59
CA CYS A 7 1.14 -50.38 -2.38
C CYS A 7 1.53 -50.11 -0.93
N HIS A 8 2.80 -49.78 -0.67
CA HIS A 8 3.20 -49.21 0.62
C HIS A 8 2.94 -47.70 0.64
N ASP A 9 1.75 -47.36 1.12
CA ASP A 9 1.46 -46.33 2.13
C ASP A 9 2.43 -45.13 2.15
N TYR A 10 2.14 -44.12 1.32
CA TYR A 10 2.67 -42.76 1.49
C TYR A 10 2.02 -42.12 2.72
N LYS A 11 2.40 -42.58 3.92
CA LYS A 11 2.11 -41.90 5.16
C LYS A 11 3.20 -40.88 5.48
N ASP A 12 2.74 -39.68 5.75
CA ASP A 12 3.38 -38.68 6.62
C ASP A 12 4.79 -38.24 6.25
N CYS A 13 4.89 -37.48 5.17
CA CYS A 13 5.88 -36.40 5.07
C CYS A 13 5.26 -35.06 5.52
N ALA A 14 4.45 -35.08 6.57
CA ALA A 14 3.77 -33.91 7.14
C ALA A 14 4.53 -33.26 8.31
N ASP A 15 5.81 -33.61 8.53
CA ASP A 15 6.61 -33.12 9.66
C ASP A 15 7.81 -32.26 9.21
N TYR A 16 7.58 -31.30 8.33
CA TYR A 16 8.58 -30.29 8.00
C TYR A 16 7.94 -28.92 7.82
N TYR A 17 7.47 -28.32 8.92
CA TYR A 17 7.52 -26.87 9.22
C TYR A 17 6.92 -26.64 10.62
N ASP A 18 7.65 -27.14 11.63
CA ASP A 18 7.43 -26.90 13.06
C ASP A 18 7.59 -25.40 13.38
N HIS A 19 6.46 -24.70 13.33
CA HIS A 19 5.96 -23.66 14.25
C HIS A 19 6.96 -22.79 15.05
N LYS A 20 7.92 -22.14 14.38
CA LYS A 20 8.64 -20.96 14.94
C LYS A 20 8.07 -19.60 14.53
N HIS A 21 6.87 -19.56 13.96
CA HIS A 21 6.09 -18.32 13.88
C HIS A 21 5.19 -18.25 15.11
N GLY A 22 5.77 -17.85 16.24
CA GLY A 22 4.97 -17.48 17.42
C GLY A 22 3.83 -16.56 16.98
N HIS A 23 2.62 -16.83 17.46
CA HIS A 23 1.36 -16.24 17.01
C HIS A 23 1.43 -14.74 16.69
N TYR A 24 1.78 -14.38 15.45
CA TYR A 24 1.69 -13.01 14.98
C TYR A 24 0.22 -12.69 14.73
N THR A 25 -0.33 -11.73 15.45
CA THR A 25 -1.63 -11.16 15.09
C THR A 25 -1.46 -10.26 13.87
N TYR A 26 -2.56 -10.00 13.15
CA TYR A 26 -2.52 -9.04 12.04
C TYR A 26 -2.01 -7.67 12.50
N ASP A 27 -2.41 -7.22 13.69
CA ASP A 27 -1.98 -5.95 14.27
C ASP A 27 -0.46 -5.90 14.50
N MET A 28 0.16 -7.01 14.93
CA MET A 28 1.62 -7.10 15.10
C MET A 28 2.34 -7.02 13.75
N ILE A 29 1.83 -7.73 12.73
CA ILE A 29 2.37 -7.68 11.37
C ILE A 29 2.23 -6.27 10.79
N GLU A 30 1.07 -5.65 10.95
CA GLU A 30 0.82 -4.29 10.46
C GLU A 30 1.75 -3.28 11.15
N ALA A 31 1.92 -3.37 12.48
CA ALA A 31 2.82 -2.49 13.22
C ALA A 31 4.28 -2.64 12.78
N GLU A 32 4.77 -3.87 12.59
CA GLU A 32 6.13 -4.13 12.14
C GLU A 32 6.36 -3.63 10.70
N MET A 33 5.41 -3.88 9.79
CA MET A 33 5.47 -3.35 8.43
C MET A 33 5.39 -1.82 8.39
N MET A 34 4.57 -1.21 9.24
CA MET A 34 4.52 0.25 9.40
C MET A 34 5.81 0.81 10.00
N SER A 35 6.56 0.06 10.80
CA SER A 35 7.85 0.52 11.34
C SER A 35 8.95 0.62 10.26
N MET A 36 8.81 -0.12 9.17
CA MET A 36 9.71 -0.05 8.01
C MET A 36 9.32 1.02 7.00
N PHE A 37 8.26 1.80 7.25
CA PHE A 37 7.91 2.89 6.36
C PHE A 37 9.01 3.94 6.34
N ASP A 38 9.33 4.41 5.13
CA ASP A 38 10.21 5.55 4.97
C ASP A 38 9.64 6.76 5.74
N PRO A 39 10.46 7.52 6.50
CA PRO A 39 10.00 8.69 7.25
C PRO A 39 9.21 9.68 6.38
N LEU A 40 9.61 9.85 5.12
CA LEU A 40 8.90 10.70 4.17
C LEU A 40 7.45 10.25 3.96
N CYS A 41 7.23 8.94 3.84
CA CYS A 41 5.89 8.38 3.72
C CYS A 41 5.08 8.61 5.00
N MET A 42 5.69 8.48 6.18
CA MET A 42 4.99 8.76 7.45
C MET A 42 4.56 10.23 7.55
N GLU A 43 5.37 11.16 7.04
CA GLU A 43 5.04 12.59 7.02
C GLU A 43 3.90 12.91 6.04
N ILE A 44 3.86 12.26 4.87
CA ILE A 44 2.87 12.53 3.81
C ILE A 44 1.51 11.89 4.10
N MET A 45 1.51 10.69 4.69
CA MET A 45 0.28 9.89 4.88
C MET A 45 -0.84 10.60 5.65
N PRO A 46 -0.59 11.41 6.70
CA PRO A 46 -1.62 12.24 7.33
C PRO A 46 -2.36 13.17 6.35
N HIS A 47 -1.63 13.78 5.41
CA HIS A 47 -2.21 14.68 4.41
C HIS A 47 -3.02 13.90 3.36
N VAL A 48 -2.52 12.74 2.94
CA VAL A 48 -3.25 11.82 2.05
C VAL A 48 -4.58 11.41 2.70
N ARG A 49 -4.56 11.00 3.97
CA ARG A 49 -5.77 10.62 4.71
C ARG A 49 -6.74 11.79 4.83
N MET A 50 -6.26 12.98 5.19
CA MET A 50 -7.08 14.19 5.28
C MET A 50 -7.80 14.50 3.96
N VAL A 51 -7.10 14.41 2.82
CA VAL A 51 -7.70 14.66 1.49
C VAL A 51 -8.71 13.56 1.14
N CYS A 52 -8.39 12.29 1.39
CA CYS A 52 -9.35 11.19 1.20
C CYS A 52 -10.59 11.36 2.11
N ASP A 53 -10.44 11.76 3.36
CA ASP A 53 -11.57 12.01 4.28
C ASP A 53 -12.48 13.13 3.80
N ARG A 54 -11.93 14.12 3.10
CA ARG A 54 -12.67 15.27 2.57
C ARG A 54 -13.46 14.95 1.31
N TYR A 55 -12.88 14.15 0.39
CA TYR A 55 -13.41 14.01 -0.96
C TYR A 55 -13.81 12.59 -1.37
N ASP A 56 -13.33 11.56 -0.69
CA ASP A 56 -13.62 10.18 -1.06
C ASP A 56 -15.08 9.83 -0.73
N ASP A 57 -15.87 9.60 -1.78
CA ASP A 57 -17.23 9.07 -1.68
C ASP A 57 -17.28 7.71 -2.39
N PRO A 58 -17.13 6.59 -1.66
CA PRO A 58 -17.15 5.24 -2.22
C PRO A 58 -18.47 4.85 -2.88
N TRP A 59 -19.58 5.48 -2.50
CA TRP A 59 -20.91 5.11 -3.00
C TRP A 59 -21.22 5.81 -4.31
N ARG A 60 -20.81 7.09 -4.42
CA ARG A 60 -20.99 7.87 -5.65
C ARG A 60 -19.87 7.64 -6.66
N TYR A 61 -18.63 7.48 -6.19
CA TYR A 61 -17.45 7.24 -7.02
C TYR A 61 -16.64 6.05 -6.47
N PRO A 62 -17.12 4.80 -6.70
CA PRO A 62 -16.40 3.60 -6.29
C PRO A 62 -14.96 3.56 -6.84
N CYS A 63 -14.76 4.10 -8.05
CA CYS A 63 -13.45 4.33 -8.67
C CYS A 63 -13.35 5.81 -9.11
N PRO A 64 -12.66 6.67 -8.33
CA PRO A 64 -12.41 8.06 -8.71
C PRO A 64 -11.67 8.15 -10.06
N THR A 65 -11.99 9.16 -10.88
CA THR A 65 -11.30 9.34 -12.15
C THR A 65 -9.86 9.81 -11.95
N ARG A 66 -9.05 9.72 -12.99
CA ARG A 66 -7.67 10.20 -12.94
C ARG A 66 -7.60 11.70 -12.63
N GLU A 67 -8.48 12.50 -13.21
CA GLU A 67 -8.55 13.95 -12.99
C GLU A 67 -8.95 14.31 -11.56
N MET A 68 -9.71 13.44 -10.87
CA MET A 68 -9.96 13.60 -9.43
C MET A 68 -8.67 13.34 -8.64
N LEU A 69 -7.98 12.24 -8.93
CA LEU A 69 -6.72 11.91 -8.26
C LEU A 69 -5.63 12.97 -8.52
N GLU A 70 -5.56 13.55 -9.71
CA GLU A 70 -4.59 14.60 -10.03
C GLU A 70 -4.82 15.83 -9.15
N ARG A 71 -6.07 16.27 -9.00
CA ARG A 71 -6.45 17.37 -8.10
C ARG A 71 -6.17 17.06 -6.63
N TRP A 72 -6.45 15.83 -6.20
CA TRP A 72 -6.17 15.41 -4.82
C TRP A 72 -4.67 15.36 -4.55
N ALA A 73 -3.86 14.91 -5.52
CA ALA A 73 -2.42 14.92 -5.41
C ALA A 73 -1.87 16.35 -5.33
N ASP A 74 -2.40 17.29 -6.13
CA ASP A 74 -2.06 18.72 -6.02
C ASP A 74 -2.36 19.28 -4.62
N GLU A 75 -3.51 18.92 -4.04
CA GLU A 75 -3.88 19.37 -2.70
C GLU A 75 -2.97 18.76 -1.61
N VAL A 76 -2.64 17.46 -1.72
CA VAL A 76 -1.68 16.83 -0.80
C VAL A 76 -0.33 17.55 -0.88
N MET A 77 0.18 17.84 -2.09
CA MET A 77 1.43 18.58 -2.29
C MET A 77 1.35 20.01 -1.71
N SER A 78 0.19 20.67 -1.79
CA SER A 78 0.01 22.00 -1.21
C SER A 78 -0.03 21.97 0.32
N CYS A 79 -0.63 20.94 0.92
CA CYS A 79 -0.72 20.82 2.38
C CYS A 79 0.59 20.33 3.00
N TRP A 80 1.29 19.43 2.32
CA TRP A 80 2.61 18.95 2.68
C TRP A 80 3.63 19.75 1.87
N SER A 81 3.97 20.96 2.32
CA SER A 81 4.95 21.84 1.66
C SER A 81 6.15 22.08 2.58
N PRO A 82 7.05 21.10 2.75
CA PRO A 82 8.23 21.29 3.58
C PRO A 82 9.23 22.23 2.92
N SER A 83 9.94 23.02 3.74
CA SER A 83 10.87 24.04 3.27
C SER A 83 12.08 23.52 2.48
N TRP A 84 12.41 22.22 2.62
CA TRP A 84 13.51 21.58 1.91
C TRP A 84 13.12 21.03 0.53
N TYR A 85 11.82 20.88 0.25
CA TYR A 85 11.34 20.36 -1.03
C TYR A 85 11.04 21.51 -2.00
N SER A 86 11.55 21.42 -3.23
CA SER A 86 11.22 22.34 -4.33
C SER A 86 10.80 21.54 -5.56
N ALA A 87 9.58 21.78 -6.02
CA ALA A 87 9.04 21.18 -7.24
C ALA A 87 9.81 21.66 -8.49
N GLU A 88 10.38 22.87 -8.45
CA GLU A 88 11.24 23.41 -9.50
C GLU A 88 12.53 22.61 -9.60
N VAL A 89 13.20 22.36 -8.47
CA VAL A 89 14.44 21.56 -8.42
C VAL A 89 14.17 20.12 -8.89
N GLU A 90 13.08 19.51 -8.45
CA GLU A 90 12.67 18.19 -8.90
C GLU A 90 12.44 18.15 -10.42
N THR A 91 11.74 19.16 -10.95
CA THR A 91 11.49 19.27 -12.41
C THR A 91 12.80 19.46 -13.18
N GLN A 92 13.78 20.17 -12.61
CA GLN A 92 15.11 20.30 -13.23
C GLN A 92 15.88 18.97 -13.24
N GLN A 93 15.81 18.19 -12.17
CA GLN A 93 16.56 16.93 -12.03
C GLN A 93 15.93 15.77 -12.81
N PHE A 94 14.60 15.68 -12.81
CA PHE A 94 13.86 14.54 -13.37
C PHE A 94 13.05 14.90 -14.63
N GLY A 95 13.13 16.16 -15.08
CA GLY A 95 12.42 16.65 -16.25
C GLY A 95 10.91 16.65 -16.05
N ARG A 96 10.18 16.08 -17.04
CA ARG A 96 8.71 15.92 -16.93
C ARG A 96 8.30 14.86 -15.91
N ARG A 97 9.22 14.03 -15.41
CA ARG A 97 8.91 13.05 -14.37
C ARG A 97 8.93 13.77 -13.02
N ARG A 98 7.83 13.67 -12.29
CA ARG A 98 7.71 14.19 -10.92
C ARG A 98 7.62 13.00 -9.97
N PRO A 99 8.76 12.37 -9.59
CA PRO A 99 8.75 11.16 -8.77
C PRO A 99 7.99 11.36 -7.45
N PHE A 100 8.07 12.54 -6.85
CA PHE A 100 7.37 12.88 -5.63
C PHE A 100 5.86 12.93 -5.81
N ARG A 101 5.38 13.62 -6.86
CA ARG A 101 3.96 13.57 -7.23
C ARG A 101 3.50 12.14 -7.52
N SER A 102 4.35 11.33 -8.13
CA SER A 102 4.06 9.92 -8.43
C SER A 102 3.95 9.08 -7.16
N LEU A 103 4.78 9.35 -6.15
CA LEU A 103 4.68 8.76 -4.82
C LEU A 103 3.33 9.10 -4.17
N ILE A 104 2.95 10.37 -4.15
CA ILE A 104 1.64 10.81 -3.63
C ILE A 104 0.49 10.09 -4.34
N PHE A 105 0.58 9.95 -5.67
CA PHE A 105 -0.38 9.18 -6.45
C PHE A 105 -0.51 7.74 -5.97
N ALA A 106 0.61 7.06 -5.76
CA ALA A 106 0.62 5.68 -5.26
C ALA A 106 0.00 5.60 -3.86
N LEU A 107 0.35 6.52 -2.96
CA LEU A 107 -0.20 6.57 -1.59
C LEU A 107 -1.72 6.81 -1.59
N LEU A 108 -2.22 7.72 -2.43
CA LEU A 108 -3.66 7.94 -2.63
C LEU A 108 -4.36 6.66 -3.07
N ILE A 109 -3.82 5.97 -4.10
CA ILE A 109 -4.39 4.71 -4.59
C ILE A 109 -4.41 3.66 -3.49
N PHE A 110 -3.33 3.49 -2.73
CA PHE A 110 -3.27 2.50 -1.66
C PHE A 110 -4.27 2.81 -0.54
N GLU A 111 -4.42 4.06 -0.15
CA GLU A 111 -5.39 4.48 0.87
C GLU A 111 -6.83 4.26 0.39
N LEU A 112 -7.15 4.58 -0.86
CA LEU A 112 -8.46 4.31 -1.45
C LEU A 112 -8.75 2.82 -1.50
N LEU A 113 -7.81 1.99 -1.99
CA LEU A 113 -7.96 0.54 -2.01
C LEU A 113 -8.17 -0.03 -0.60
N ARG A 114 -7.43 0.50 0.40
CA ARG A 114 -7.61 0.12 1.81
C ARG A 114 -9.03 0.43 2.30
N ARG A 115 -9.59 1.60 1.97
CA ARG A 115 -10.98 1.96 2.30
C ARG A 115 -11.97 1.04 1.60
N ARG A 116 -11.80 0.81 0.30
CA ARG A 116 -12.68 -0.08 -0.48
C ARG A 116 -12.69 -1.50 0.05
N ARG A 117 -11.54 -2.04 0.47
CA ARG A 117 -11.47 -3.36 1.14
C ARG A 117 -12.26 -3.45 2.44
N ARG A 118 -12.56 -2.34 3.12
CA ARG A 118 -13.38 -2.33 4.34
C ARG A 118 -14.88 -2.19 4.07
N ILE A 119 -15.25 -1.78 2.85
CA ILE A 119 -16.63 -1.47 2.45
C ILE A 119 -17.19 -2.58 1.57
N PHE A 120 -16.40 -3.08 0.62
CA PHE A 120 -16.84 -3.98 -0.45
C PHE A 120 -16.32 -5.42 -0.31
N ARG A 121 -15.56 -5.72 0.73
CA ARG A 121 -15.09 -7.07 1.07
C ARG A 121 -15.42 -7.35 2.52
#